data_AF-A0A929BUH8-F1
#
_entry.id   AF-A0A929BUH8-F1
#
_cell.length_a   1.000
_cell.length_b   1.000
_cell.length_c   1.000
_cell.angle_alpha   90.00
_cell.angle_beta   90.00
_cell.angle_gamma   90.00
#
_symmetry.space_group_name_H-M   'P 1'
#
loop_
_entity.id
_entity.type
_entity.pdbx_description
1 polymer ?
#
loop_
_entity_poly.entity_id
_entity_poly.type
_entity_poly.pdbx_seq_one_letter_code
_entity_poly.pdbx_strand_id
1 'polypeptide(L)' 'MDIIKVRGTSRTSAVAGAIAGVFRENKLAEVQAI' A
#
# COMPACT_ATOMS: atom_id res chain seq x y z
N MET A 1 12.13 -2.37 -4.48
CA MET A 1 11.26 -1.25 -4.04
C MET A 1 9.83 -1.68 -4.28
N ASP A 2 9.15 -2.20 -3.26
CA ASP A 2 7.75 -2.62 -3.41
C ASP A 2 6.85 -1.39 -3.30
N ILE A 3 6.50 -0.81 -4.45
CA ILE A 3 5.57 0.32 -4.55
C ILE A 3 4.15 -0.22 -4.65
N ILE A 4 3.31 0.13 -3.68
CA ILE A 4 1.89 -0.23 -3.65
C ILE A 4 1.16 0.63 -4.68
N LYS A 5 0.70 0.02 -5.78
CA LYS A 5 -0.07 0.71 -6.81
C LYS A 5 -1.56 0.65 -6.50
N VAL A 6 -2.21 1.81 -6.47
CA VAL A 6 -3.62 1.95 -6.10
C VAL A 6 -4.39 2.59 -7.24
N ARG A 7 -5.55 2.01 -7.58
CA ARG A 7 -6.51 2.55 -8.55
C ARG A 7 -7.76 3.03 -7.82
N GLY A 8 -8.59 3.85 -8.47
CA GLY A 8 -9.86 4.32 -7.89
C GLY A 8 -10.85 3.20 -7.52
N THR A 9 -10.69 2.00 -8.10
CA THR A 9 -11.50 0.81 -7.81
C THR A 9 -10.89 -0.10 -6.73
N SER A 10 -9.70 0.22 -6.22
CA SER A 10 -9.04 -0.57 -5.18
C SER A 10 -9.84 -0.51 -3.89
N ARG A 11 -10.02 -1.67 -3.24
CA ARG A 11 -10.72 -1.74 -1.94
C ARG A 11 -9.86 -1.10 -0.86
N THR A 12 -10.40 -0.10 -0.17
CA THR A 12 -9.69 0.65 0.89
C THR A 12 -9.10 -0.26 1.96
N SER A 13 -9.83 -1.29 2.39
CA SER A 13 -9.36 -2.25 3.40
C SER A 13 -8.19 -3.11 2.92
N ALA A 14 -8.18 -3.51 1.63
CA ALA A 14 -7.08 -4.27 1.06
C ALA A 14 -5.80 -3.42 0.94
N VAL A 15 -5.95 -2.16 0.52
CA VAL A 15 -4.84 -1.20 0.44
C VAL A 15 -4.27 -0.91 1.82
N ALA A 16 -5.13 -0.70 2.83
CA ALA A 16 -4.71 -0.47 4.20
C ALA A 16 -3.94 -1.68 4.78
N GLY A 17 -4.38 -2.91 4.50
CA GLY A 17 -3.69 -4.12 4.92
C GLY A 17 -2.30 -4.27 4.28
N ALA A 18 -2.18 -3.97 2.99
CA ALA A 18 -0.90 -3.97 2.28
C ALA A 18 0.06 -2.92 2.85
N ILE A 19 -0.41 -1.69 3.09
CA ILE A 19 0.38 -0.62 3.72
C ILE A 19 0.85 -1.05 5.11
N ALA A 20 -0.05 -1.60 5.94
CA ALA A 20 0.27 -2.02 7.29
C ALA A 20 1.35 -3.13 7.33
N GLY A 21 1.26 -4.10 6.43
CA GLY A 21 2.27 -5.16 6.30
C GLY A 21 3.65 -4.62 5.95
N VAL A 22 3.73 -3.79 4.90
CA VAL A 22 4.99 -3.18 4.46
C VAL A 22 5.58 -2.24 5.52
N PHE A 23 4.74 -1.41 6.15
CA PHE A 23 5.16 -0.48 7.18
C PHE A 23 5.65 -1.19 8.46
N ARG A 24 5.07 -2.35 8.81
CA ARG A 24 5.51 -3.14 9.97
C ARG A 24 7.00 -3.48 9.86
N GLU A 25 7.42 -3.90 8.67
CA GLU A 25 8.75 -4.43 8.39
C GLU A 25 9.75 -3.33 8.02
N ASN A 26 9.35 -2.42 7.13
CA ASN A 26 10.25 -1.43 6.56
C ASN A 26 10.15 -0.04 7.19
N LYS A 27 9.16 0.19 8.08
CA LYS A 27 8.82 1.51 8.66
C LYS A 27 8.55 2.62 7.63
N LEU A 28 8.44 2.23 6.36
CA LEU A 28 8.19 3.08 5.22
C LEU A 28 7.40 2.25 4.20
N ALA A 29 6.31 2.80 3.69
CA ALA A 29 5.53 2.19 2.63
C ALA A 29 5.38 3.22 1.51
N GLU A 30 5.83 2.86 0.31
CA GLU A 30 5.68 3.71 -0.87
C GLU A 30 4.39 3.35 -1.59
N VAL A 31 3.58 4.37 -1.87
CA VAL A 31 2.27 4.21 -2.49
C VAL A 31 2.16 5.13 -3.68
N GLN A 32 1.76 4.58 -4.82
CA GLN A 32 1.52 5.33 -6.04
C GLN A 32 0.06 5.17 -6.48
N ALA A 33 -0.62 6.30 -6.64
CA ALA A 33 -1.95 6.33 -7.24
C ALA A 33 -1.85 6.46 -8.76
N ILE A 34 -2.51 5.56 -9.50
CA ILE A 34 -2.52 5.50 -10.98
C ILE A 34 -3.89 5.18 -11.56
#